data_AF-A0A8I0JD14-F1
#
_entry.id   AF-A0A8I0JD14-F1
#
_cell.length_a   1.000
_cell.length_b   1.000
_cell.length_c   1.000
_cell.angle_alpha   90.00
_cell.angle_beta   90.00
_cell.angle_gamma   90.00
#
_symmetry.space_group_name_H-M   'P 1'
#
loop_
_entity.id
_entity.type
_entity.pdbx_description
1 polymer ?
#
loop_
_entity_poly.entity_id
_entity_poly.type
_entity_poly.pdbx_seq_one_letter_code
_entity_poly.pdbx_strand_id
1 'polypeptide(L)' 'MPKSDSERERMMRAKSIGWRMVGCLEETGIERLADLKAANAEDIAFRIDTTLGRRHINNTGIRALENLITYAKSFDR' A
#
# COMPACT_ATOMS: atom_id res chain seq x y z
N MET A 1 -4.99 -21.49 -1.00
CA MET A 1 -4.28 -20.89 -2.15
C MET A 1 -3.31 -19.86 -1.60
N PRO A 2 -1.98 -20.06 -1.68
CA PRO A 2 -1.01 -19.08 -1.20
C PRO A 2 -0.93 -17.95 -2.22
N LYS A 3 -1.57 -16.81 -1.95
CA LYS A 3 -1.54 -15.61 -2.80
C LYS A 3 -0.90 -14.40 -2.12
N SER A 4 -0.40 -14.56 -0.89
CA SER A 4 0.24 -13.48 -0.12
C SER A 4 1.59 -13.10 -0.70
N ASP A 5 2.47 -14.08 -0.95
CA ASP A 5 3.89 -13.78 -1.14
C ASP A 5 4.18 -13.12 -2.49
N SER A 6 3.47 -13.54 -3.54
CA SER A 6 3.62 -12.94 -4.88
C SER A 6 3.07 -11.51 -4.97
N GLU A 7 1.98 -11.20 -4.25
CA GLU A 7 1.44 -9.84 -4.24
C GLU A 7 2.28 -8.90 -3.37
N ARG A 8 2.78 -9.39 -2.22
CA ARG A 8 3.77 -8.67 -1.40
C ARG A 8 4.99 -8.28 -2.23
N GLU A 9 5.57 -9.23 -2.97
CA GLU A 9 6.72 -8.99 -3.85
C GLU A 9 6.41 -7.98 -4.94
N ARG A 10 5.23 -8.05 -5.55
CA ARG A 10 4.78 -7.08 -6.55
C ARG A 10 4.66 -5.68 -5.94
N MET A 11 4.05 -5.53 -4.77
CA MET A 11 3.94 -4.24 -4.09
C MET A 11 5.33 -3.64 -3.79
N MET A 12 6.29 -4.46 -3.36
CA MET A 12 7.67 -4.01 -3.08
C MET A 12 8.44 -3.54 -4.32
N ARG A 13 7.97 -3.84 -5.54
CA ARG A 13 8.57 -3.27 -6.77
C ARG A 13 8.20 -1.79 -6.98
N ALA A 14 7.18 -1.29 -6.29
CA ALA A 14 6.85 0.12 -6.34
C ALA A 14 7.91 0.96 -5.63
N LYS A 15 8.18 2.15 -6.16
CA LYS A 15 9.19 3.06 -5.65
C LYS A 15 8.90 3.45 -4.19
N SER A 16 9.91 3.28 -3.33
CA SER A 16 9.85 3.62 -1.90
C SER A 16 8.90 2.74 -1.07
N ILE A 17 8.51 1.58 -1.57
CA ILE A 17 7.74 0.59 -0.81
C ILE A 17 8.68 -0.49 -0.29
N GLY A 18 8.63 -0.74 1.01
CA GLY A 18 9.36 -1.82 1.67
C GLY A 18 8.44 -2.69 2.52
N TRP A 19 9.00 -3.77 3.08
CA TRP A 19 8.28 -4.77 3.88
C TRP A 19 7.38 -4.18 4.97
N ARG A 20 7.83 -3.12 5.67
CA ARG A 20 7.01 -2.44 6.69
C ARG A 20 5.74 -1.83 6.11
N MET A 21 5.85 -1.16 4.96
CA MET A 21 4.69 -0.53 4.32
C MET A 21 3.71 -1.60 3.84
N VAL A 22 4.20 -2.70 3.30
CA VAL A 22 3.36 -3.84 2.91
C VAL A 22 2.65 -4.44 4.13
N GLY A 23 3.34 -4.61 5.26
CA GLY A 23 2.71 -5.06 6.51
C GLY A 23 1.57 -4.13 6.96
N CYS A 24 1.80 -2.82 6.96
CA CYS A 24 0.74 -1.85 7.28
C CYS A 24 -0.48 -1.98 6.35
N LEU A 25 -0.25 -2.18 5.05
CA LEU A 25 -1.34 -2.33 4.07
C LEU A 25 -2.17 -3.58 4.36
N GLU A 26 -1.53 -4.71 4.66
CA GLU A 26 -2.21 -5.96 4.97
C GLU A 26 -3.00 -5.89 6.27
N GLU A 27 -2.45 -5.24 7.29
CA GLU A 27 -3.16 -5.00 8.55
C GLU A 27 -4.42 -4.14 8.33
N THR A 28 -4.42 -3.27 7.31
CA THR A 28 -5.63 -2.54 6.89
C THR A 28 -6.55 -3.32 5.96
N GLY A 29 -6.19 -4.55 5.55
CA GLY A 29 -6.95 -5.39 4.63
C GLY A 29 -6.67 -5.14 3.14
N ILE A 30 -5.58 -4.43 2.82
CA ILE A 30 -5.10 -4.23 1.45
C ILE A 30 -4.07 -5.31 1.15
N GLU A 31 -4.48 -6.36 0.45
CA GLU A 31 -3.62 -7.51 0.14
C GLU A 31 -3.22 -7.58 -1.34
N ARG A 32 -3.88 -6.80 -2.20
CA ARG A 32 -3.66 -6.86 -3.66
C ARG A 32 -3.44 -5.48 -4.26
N LEU A 33 -2.62 -5.42 -5.31
CA LEU A 33 -2.46 -4.18 -6.09
C LEU A 33 -3.79 -3.69 -6.68
N ALA A 34 -4.73 -4.60 -6.95
CA ALA A 34 -6.06 -4.25 -7.46
C ALA A 34 -6.84 -3.35 -6.48
N ASP A 35 -6.70 -3.57 -5.18
CA ASP A 35 -7.42 -2.82 -4.14
C ASP A 35 -6.97 -1.36 -4.07
N LEU A 36 -5.74 -1.09 -4.55
CA LEU A 36 -5.12 0.24 -4.56
C LEU A 36 -5.55 1.11 -5.74
N LYS A 37 -6.14 0.54 -6.79
CA LYS A 37 -6.43 1.25 -8.05
C LYS A 37 -7.49 2.34 -7.88
N ALA A 38 -8.49 2.09 -7.04
CA ALA A 38 -9.56 3.03 -6.73
C ALA A 38 -9.29 3.85 -5.45
N ALA A 39 -8.17 3.59 -4.76
CA ALA A 39 -7.87 4.21 -3.49
C ALA A 39 -7.08 5.53 -3.64
N ASN A 40 -7.19 6.37 -2.61
CA ASN A 40 -6.40 7.58 -2.40
C ASN A 40 -5.28 7.30 -1.37
N ALA A 41 -4.09 7.85 -1.61
CA ALA A 41 -2.95 7.73 -0.69
C ALA A 41 -3.25 8.30 0.70
N GLU A 42 -3.96 9.42 0.80
CA GLU A 42 -4.32 10.03 2.08
C GLU A 42 -5.35 9.18 2.84
N ASP A 43 -6.32 8.60 2.13
CA ASP A 43 -7.33 7.72 2.75
C ASP A 43 -6.69 6.42 3.26
N ILE A 44 -5.73 5.86 2.50
CA ILE A 44 -4.94 4.70 2.95
C ILE A 44 -4.10 5.09 4.18
N ALA A 45 -3.43 6.24 4.15
CA ALA A 45 -2.64 6.72 5.27
C ALA A 45 -3.49 6.88 6.54
N PHE A 46 -4.67 7.49 6.40
CA PHE A 46 -5.64 7.63 7.49
C PHE A 46 -6.12 6.28 8.02
N ARG A 47 -6.40 5.33 7.13
CA ARG A 47 -6.82 3.97 7.52
C ARG A 47 -5.71 3.22 8.25
N ILE A 48 -4.45 3.36 7.82
CA ILE A 48 -3.30 2.81 8.53
C ILE A 48 -3.19 3.43 9.93
N ASP A 49 -3.24 4.76 10.02
CA ASP A 49 -3.08 5.46 11.30
C ASP A 49 -4.19 5.10 12.31
N THR A 50 -5.43 4.96 11.83
CA THR A 50 -6.58 4.57 12.65
C THR A 50 -6.54 3.10 13.06
N THR A 51 -6.15 2.20 12.15
CA THR A 51 -6.07 0.75 12.42
C THR A 51 -4.95 0.43 13.42
N LEU A 52 -3.80 1.10 13.28
CA LEU A 52 -2.63 0.89 14.15
C LEU A 52 -2.66 1.74 15.43
N GLY A 53 -3.64 2.66 15.54
CA GLY A 53 -3.89 3.47 16.73
C GLY A 53 -2.85 4.58 17.00
N ARG A 54 -2.00 4.92 16.02
CA ARG A 54 -0.98 5.98 16.10
C ARG A 54 -0.75 6.62 14.74
N ARG A 55 -0.11 7.79 14.70
CA ARG A 55 0.34 8.41 13.44
C ARG A 55 1.58 7.68 12.90
N HIS A 56 1.36 6.61 12.14
CA HIS A 56 2.38 5.80 11.50
C HIS A 56 2.85 6.41 10.17
N ILE A 57 1.95 7.08 9.45
CA ILE A 57 2.23 7.63 8.13
C ILE A 57 2.52 9.13 8.19
N ASN A 58 3.68 9.51 7.66
CA ASN A 58 4.08 10.90 7.46
C ASN A 58 4.01 11.27 5.96
N ASN A 59 4.33 12.51 5.60
CA ASN A 59 4.29 12.97 4.21
C ASN A 59 5.14 12.13 3.24
N THR A 60 6.27 11.58 3.71
CA THR A 60 7.10 10.66 2.91
C THR A 60 6.38 9.32 2.69
N GLY A 61 5.68 8.81 3.71
CA GLY A 61 4.84 7.64 3.59
C GLY A 61 3.66 7.84 2.65
N ILE A 62 3.01 9.02 2.67
CA ILE A 62 1.96 9.38 1.70
C ILE A 62 2.51 9.32 0.27
N ARG A 63 3.68 9.93 0.03
CA ARG A 63 4.34 9.85 -1.30
C ARG A 63 4.69 8.42 -1.72
N ALA A 64 5.06 7.56 -0.78
CA ALA A 64 5.29 6.15 -1.06
C ALA A 64 3.98 5.46 -1.49
N LEU A 65 2.86 5.74 -0.82
CA LEU A 65 1.54 5.24 -1.20
C LEU A 65 1.09 5.75 -2.57
N GLU A 66 1.34 7.02 -2.91
CA GLU A 66 1.09 7.57 -4.25
C GLU A 66 1.88 6.83 -5.35
N ASN A 67 3.15 6.53 -5.10
CA ASN A 67 3.98 5.74 -6.02
C ASN A 67 3.40 4.33 -6.19
N LEU A 68 2.91 3.72 -5.11
CA LEU A 68 2.32 2.39 -5.16
C LEU A 68 1.00 2.36 -5.94
N ILE A 69 0.12 3.35 -5.74
CA ILE A 69 -1.11 3.50 -6.52
C ILE A 69 -0.79 3.71 -8.00
N THR A 70 0.18 4.57 -8.30
CA THR A 70 0.65 4.82 -9.68
C THR A 70 1.18 3.54 -10.31
N TYR A 71 1.97 2.76 -9.56
CA TYR A 71 2.46 1.46 -9.99
C TYR A 71 1.32 0.48 -10.25
N ALA A 72 0.34 0.39 -9.34
CA ALA A 72 -0.83 -0.47 -9.49
C ALA A 72 -1.65 -0.14 -10.75
N LYS A 73 -1.85 1.15 -11.03
CA LYS A 73 -2.56 1.63 -12.23
C LYS A 73 -1.82 1.35 -13.53
N SER A 74 -0.50 1.17 -13.49
CA SER A 74 0.29 0.87 -14.70
C SER A 74 0.01 -0.52 -15.28
N PHE A 75 -0.61 -1.42 -14.51
CA PHE A 75 -1.02 -2.76 -14.95
C PHE A 75 -2.39 -2.81 -15.64
N ASP A 76 -3.14 -1.71 -15.68
CA ASP A 76 -4.42 -1.62 -16.41
C ASP A 76 -4.26 -1.13 -17.86
N ARG A 77 -3.02 -1.14 -18.37
CA ARG A 77 -2.68 -0.59 -19.68
C ARG A 77 -2.71 -1.64 -20.78
#